data_AF-A0A923PZK4-F1
#
_entry.id   AF-A0A923PZK4-F1
#
_cell.length_a   1.000
_cell.length_b   1.000
_cell.length_c   1.000
_cell.angle_alpha   90.00
_cell.angle_beta   90.00
_cell.angle_gamma   90.00
#
_symmetry.space_group_name_H-M   'P 1'
#
loop_
_entity.id
_entity.type
_entity.pdbx_description
1 polymer ?
#
loop_
_entity_poly.entity_id
_entity_poly.type
_entity_poly.pdbx_seq_one_letter_code
_entity_poly.pdbx_strand_id
1 'polypeptide(L)'
;MKKIFLVFCFQILSYAAFAVPIVNENVANSDVMTIYPDHADPHRFYVAPNVVMIAKNDKAVPLFAYTEYRRGLSSRVGIVTMTLVPAYTRDELEKAKADILVKDPAAIFSGVPFIESKLELTGILPELIEKNDCNHVAGLIGQEQSCSFVLTGRGRVLFLKALERRTLFLTLQFQYSVQALIRKADGTLGDQVITHGIAVRIDGDQLSKYPHLIRRL
;
A
#
# COMPACT_ATOMS: atom_id res chain seq x y z
N MET A 1 56.21 -25.60 8.60
CA MET A 1 56.22 -24.21 9.11
C MET A 1 55.35 -23.34 8.22
N LYS A 2 54.43 -22.62 8.87
CA LYS A 2 53.50 -21.57 8.44
C LYS A 2 53.78 -20.89 7.08
N LYS A 3 52.78 -20.94 6.19
CA LYS A 3 52.39 -19.79 5.35
C LYS A 3 50.87 -19.67 5.40
N ILE A 4 50.40 -19.04 6.47
CA ILE A 4 49.07 -18.45 6.57
C ILE A 4 49.11 -17.22 5.66
N PHE A 5 48.71 -17.39 4.39
CA PHE A 5 48.63 -16.29 3.44
C PHE A 5 47.16 -15.89 3.32
N LEU A 6 46.80 -14.90 4.13
CA LEU A 6 45.86 -13.84 3.78
C LEU A 6 44.46 -14.28 3.30
N VAL A 7 43.65 -14.81 4.22
CA VAL A 7 42.17 -14.81 4.12
C VAL A 7 41.63 -13.42 4.53
N PHE A 8 42.21 -12.34 3.98
CA PHE A 8 41.98 -10.98 4.47
C PHE A 8 41.96 -9.98 3.32
N CYS A 9 40.99 -10.08 2.39
CA CYS A 9 40.56 -8.96 1.52
C CYS A 9 39.42 -9.32 0.54
N PHE A 10 38.39 -10.05 0.97
CA PHE A 10 37.11 -10.07 0.24
C PHE A 10 35.90 -9.97 1.16
N GLN A 11 36.07 -9.27 2.29
CA GLN A 11 34.98 -8.50 2.89
C GLN A 11 34.92 -7.11 2.24
N ILE A 12 34.96 -7.07 0.90
CA ILE A 12 34.13 -6.11 0.19
C ILE A 12 32.71 -6.64 0.41
N LEU A 13 32.22 -6.41 1.63
CA LEU A 13 30.84 -6.06 1.85
C LEU A 13 30.64 -4.87 0.92
N SER A 14 30.30 -5.19 -0.33
CA SER A 14 29.45 -4.35 -1.12
C SER A 14 28.27 -4.13 -0.20
N TYR A 15 28.32 -3.04 0.57
CA TYR A 15 27.14 -2.23 0.79
C TYR A 15 26.64 -1.97 -0.63
N ALA A 16 25.89 -2.93 -1.18
CA ALA A 16 24.82 -2.62 -2.08
C ALA A 16 23.99 -1.67 -1.23
N ALA A 17 24.33 -0.39 -1.31
CA ALA A 17 23.48 0.67 -0.79
C ALA A 17 22.15 0.32 -1.40
N PHE A 18 21.20 -0.08 -0.54
CA PHE A 18 19.83 -0.26 -0.99
C PHE A 18 19.52 1.04 -1.72
N ALA A 19 19.21 0.93 -3.00
CA ALA A 19 18.93 2.07 -3.82
C ALA A 19 17.71 2.77 -3.16
N VAL A 20 17.89 4.00 -2.68
CA VAL A 20 16.95 4.75 -1.83
C VAL A 20 16.45 6.00 -2.59
N PRO A 21 15.14 6.31 -2.55
CA PRO A 21 14.59 7.52 -3.16
C PRO A 21 15.06 8.80 -2.46
N ILE A 22 15.33 9.86 -3.24
CA ILE A 22 15.50 11.23 -2.72
C ILE A 22 14.14 11.95 -2.77
N VAL A 23 13.52 12.15 -1.62
CA VAL A 23 12.10 12.52 -1.56
C VAL A 23 11.81 14.01 -1.76
N ASN A 24 12.83 14.86 -1.61
CA ASN A 24 12.72 16.29 -1.91
C ASN A 24 13.15 16.65 -3.34
N GLU A 25 13.41 15.66 -4.20
CA GLU A 25 13.77 15.84 -5.60
C GLU A 25 12.75 15.19 -6.55
N ASN A 26 11.47 15.20 -6.18
CA ASN A 26 10.42 14.59 -6.99
C ASN A 26 10.39 15.14 -8.43
N VAL A 27 10.42 14.23 -9.41
CA VAL A 27 10.45 14.57 -10.84
C VAL A 27 9.06 14.56 -11.48
N ALA A 28 8.09 13.94 -10.80
CA ALA A 28 6.67 14.05 -11.10
C ALA A 28 5.87 14.00 -9.79
N ASN A 29 4.83 14.82 -9.70
CA ASN A 29 3.91 14.83 -8.57
C ASN A 29 2.49 15.06 -9.10
N SER A 30 1.60 14.13 -8.81
CA SER A 30 0.20 14.15 -9.20
C SER A 30 -0.66 13.73 -8.03
N ASP A 31 -1.98 13.93 -8.15
CA ASP A 31 -2.93 13.53 -7.10
C ASP A 31 -2.91 12.02 -6.80
N VAL A 32 -2.41 11.19 -7.73
CA VAL A 32 -2.45 9.72 -7.64
C VAL A 32 -1.09 9.05 -7.47
N MET A 33 0.02 9.74 -7.78
CA MET A 33 1.38 9.23 -7.61
C MET A 33 2.45 10.33 -7.56
N THR A 34 3.59 9.99 -6.96
CA THR A 34 4.84 10.77 -6.95
C THR A 34 5.98 9.92 -7.48
N ILE A 35 6.89 10.50 -8.27
CA ILE A 35 8.08 9.83 -8.78
C ILE A 35 9.33 10.50 -8.20
N TYR A 36 10.19 9.71 -7.54
CA TYR A 36 11.43 10.15 -6.92
C TYR A 36 12.65 9.59 -7.66
N PRO A 37 13.74 10.35 -7.85
CA PRO A 37 15.00 9.81 -8.35
C PRO A 37 15.69 8.96 -7.28
N ASP A 38 16.54 8.04 -7.72
CA ASP A 38 17.46 7.33 -6.84
C ASP A 38 18.66 8.18 -6.44
N HIS A 39 19.16 7.95 -5.23
CA HIS A 39 20.30 8.69 -4.72
C HIS A 39 21.65 8.35 -5.36
N ALA A 40 21.80 7.17 -5.96
CA ALA A 40 23.06 6.62 -6.46
C ALA A 40 23.02 6.40 -7.98
N ASP A 41 21.89 5.95 -8.52
CA ASP A 41 21.70 5.69 -9.94
C ASP A 41 20.88 6.82 -10.59
N PRO A 42 21.48 7.71 -11.40
CA PRO A 42 20.79 8.85 -11.97
C PRO A 42 19.68 8.45 -12.97
N HIS A 43 19.68 7.20 -13.43
CA HIS A 43 18.68 6.68 -14.35
C HIS A 43 17.55 5.92 -13.65
N ARG A 44 17.61 5.77 -12.32
CA ARG A 44 16.60 5.01 -11.58
C ARG A 44 15.59 5.93 -10.92
N PHE A 45 14.32 5.56 -11.07
CA PHE A 45 13.19 6.30 -10.53
C PHE A 45 12.24 5.39 -9.75
N TYR A 46 11.76 5.88 -8.61
CA TYR A 46 10.82 5.21 -7.73
C TYR A 46 9.44 5.82 -7.84
N VAL A 47 8.46 5.00 -8.16
CA VAL A 47 7.04 5.38 -8.17
C VAL A 47 6.46 5.12 -6.79
N ALA A 48 5.78 6.11 -6.21
CA ALA A 48 5.04 6.09 -4.95
C ALA A 48 3.56 6.42 -5.18
N PRO A 49 2.58 5.59 -4.78
CA PRO A 49 1.17 5.89 -4.98
C PRO A 49 0.65 6.87 -3.94
N ASN A 50 -0.08 7.88 -4.36
CA ASN A 50 -0.78 8.78 -3.45
C ASN A 50 -2.22 8.30 -3.15
N VAL A 51 -2.70 7.28 -3.88
CA VAL A 51 -4.03 6.69 -3.70
C VAL A 51 -3.96 5.15 -3.80
N VAL A 52 -4.75 4.45 -2.97
CA VAL A 52 -4.96 3.00 -2.99
C VAL A 52 -6.47 2.71 -3.06
N MET A 53 -6.84 1.64 -3.74
CA MET A 53 -8.21 1.22 -3.96
C MET A 53 -8.38 -0.28 -3.80
N ILE A 54 -9.63 -0.74 -3.70
CA ILE A 54 -9.95 -2.17 -3.77
C ILE A 54 -9.65 -2.66 -5.18
N ALA A 55 -8.80 -3.67 -5.29
CA ALA A 55 -8.45 -4.31 -6.56
C ALA A 55 -9.70 -4.90 -7.23
N LYS A 56 -9.68 -4.99 -8.56
CA LYS A 56 -10.76 -5.57 -9.35
C LYS A 56 -10.20 -6.68 -10.23
N ASN A 57 -11.00 -7.72 -10.46
CA ASN A 57 -10.64 -8.75 -11.43
C ASN A 57 -10.84 -8.26 -12.89
N ASP A 58 -10.53 -9.14 -13.84
CA ASP A 58 -10.72 -8.97 -15.28
C ASP A 58 -12.15 -8.55 -15.70
N LYS A 59 -13.16 -8.89 -14.88
CA LYS A 59 -14.57 -8.54 -15.06
C LYS A 59 -15.00 -7.28 -14.29
N ALA A 60 -14.05 -6.49 -13.81
CA ALA A 60 -14.27 -5.30 -12.99
C ALA A 60 -15.02 -5.57 -11.66
N VAL A 61 -15.08 -6.81 -11.19
CA VAL A 61 -15.65 -7.18 -9.90
C VAL A 61 -14.62 -6.89 -8.80
N PRO A 62 -14.98 -6.19 -7.72
CA PRO A 62 -14.05 -5.93 -6.63
C PRO A 62 -13.60 -7.24 -5.97
N LEU A 63 -12.30 -7.36 -5.72
CA LEU A 63 -11.69 -8.41 -4.90
C LEU A 63 -12.01 -8.11 -3.43
N PHE A 64 -13.25 -8.37 -3.07
CA PHE A 64 -13.85 -8.13 -1.77
C PHE A 64 -14.79 -9.28 -1.45
N ALA A 65 -14.83 -9.72 -0.19
CA ALA A 65 -15.86 -10.62 0.29
C ALA A 65 -16.26 -10.28 1.72
N TYR A 66 -17.51 -10.60 2.02
CA TYR A 66 -18.05 -10.58 3.37
C TYR A 66 -18.61 -11.96 3.72
N THR A 67 -18.25 -12.47 4.89
CA THR A 67 -18.77 -13.75 5.39
C THR A 67 -19.19 -13.62 6.85
N GLU A 68 -20.39 -14.06 7.19
CA GLU A 68 -20.79 -14.22 8.60
C GLU A 68 -20.43 -15.61 9.12
N TYR A 69 -20.02 -15.70 10.39
CA TYR A 69 -19.93 -16.97 11.10
C TYR A 69 -20.47 -16.86 12.52
N ARG A 70 -20.95 -18.00 13.05
CA ARG A 70 -21.36 -18.10 14.46
C ARG A 70 -20.13 -18.18 15.35
N ARG A 71 -20.10 -17.33 16.36
CA ARG A 71 -19.16 -17.40 17.47
C ARG A 71 -19.93 -17.77 18.73
N GLY A 72 -19.72 -18.99 19.20
CA GLY A 72 -20.54 -19.56 20.28
C GLY A 72 -22.00 -19.79 19.86
N LEU A 73 -22.88 -19.92 20.85
CA LEU A 73 -24.28 -20.34 20.65
C LEU A 73 -25.19 -19.24 20.08
N SER A 74 -24.91 -17.96 20.36
CA SER A 74 -25.84 -16.85 20.06
C SER A 74 -25.23 -15.68 19.28
N SER A 75 -23.91 -15.56 19.22
CA SER A 75 -23.28 -14.40 18.57
C SER A 75 -22.89 -14.70 17.13
N ARG A 76 -23.13 -13.73 16.24
CA ARG A 76 -22.65 -13.75 14.85
C ARG A 76 -21.70 -12.58 14.66
N VAL A 77 -20.59 -12.86 14.00
CA VAL A 77 -19.58 -11.87 13.64
C VAL A 77 -19.40 -11.87 12.12
N GLY A 78 -18.98 -10.74 11.57
CA GLY A 78 -18.75 -10.58 10.13
C GLY A 78 -17.26 -10.51 9.85
N ILE A 79 -16.77 -11.26 8.88
CA ILE A 79 -15.42 -11.12 8.33
C ILE A 79 -15.54 -10.34 7.04
N VAL A 80 -14.73 -9.31 6.91
CA VAL A 80 -14.47 -8.64 5.64
C VAL A 80 -13.09 -9.04 5.16
N THR A 81 -12.99 -9.48 3.91
CA THR A 81 -11.71 -9.70 3.21
C THR A 81 -11.67 -8.83 1.97
N MET A 82 -10.52 -8.25 1.66
CA MET A 82 -10.32 -7.47 0.45
C MET A 82 -8.87 -7.48 0.00
N THR A 83 -8.67 -7.12 -1.26
CA THR A 83 -7.34 -6.88 -1.81
C THR A 83 -7.20 -5.40 -2.17
N LEU A 84 -6.13 -4.75 -1.69
CA LEU A 84 -5.82 -3.35 -1.99
C LEU A 84 -4.72 -3.24 -3.05
N VAL A 85 -4.82 -2.25 -3.92
CA VAL A 85 -3.87 -1.96 -5.01
C VAL A 85 -3.70 -0.44 -5.15
N PRO A 86 -2.54 0.06 -5.60
CA PRO A 86 -2.39 1.44 -6.06
C PRO A 86 -3.48 1.87 -7.04
N ALA A 87 -3.98 3.11 -6.93
CA ALA A 87 -5.14 3.58 -7.69
C ALA A 87 -4.80 4.43 -8.93
N TYR A 88 -3.52 4.71 -9.22
CA TYR A 88 -3.17 5.37 -10.47
C TYR A 88 -3.55 4.48 -11.66
N THR A 89 -4.08 5.09 -12.72
CA THR A 89 -4.35 4.36 -13.96
C THR A 89 -3.05 4.01 -14.66
N ARG A 90 -3.08 2.98 -15.51
CA ARG A 90 -1.95 2.67 -16.39
C ARG A 90 -1.59 3.87 -17.25
N ASP A 91 -2.58 4.60 -17.75
CA ASP A 91 -2.36 5.73 -18.66
C ASP A 91 -1.66 6.91 -17.96
N GLU A 92 -2.05 7.23 -16.73
CA GLU A 92 -1.37 8.28 -15.94
C GLU A 92 0.09 7.90 -15.65
N LEU A 93 0.33 6.65 -15.26
CA LEU A 93 1.68 6.15 -15.02
C LEU A 93 2.54 6.20 -16.29
N GLU A 94 2.02 5.66 -17.40
CA GLU A 94 2.77 5.62 -18.66
C GLU A 94 3.03 7.03 -19.22
N LYS A 95 2.11 7.98 -19.02
CA LYS A 95 2.33 9.39 -19.37
C LYS A 95 3.49 10.00 -18.57
N ALA A 96 3.49 9.84 -17.24
CA ALA A 96 4.57 10.39 -16.42
C ALA A 96 5.93 9.75 -16.73
N LYS A 97 5.95 8.44 -17.02
CA LYS A 97 7.16 7.75 -17.49
C LYS A 97 7.63 8.30 -18.82
N ALA A 98 6.73 8.51 -19.78
CA ALA A 98 7.07 9.04 -21.09
C ALA A 98 7.73 10.43 -20.99
N ASP A 99 7.19 11.31 -20.13
CA ASP A 99 7.75 12.65 -19.91
C ASP A 99 9.19 12.60 -19.34
N ILE A 100 9.50 11.61 -18.51
CA ILE A 100 10.85 11.37 -17.97
C ILE A 100 11.75 10.76 -19.04
N LEU A 101 11.27 9.76 -19.80
CA LEU A 101 12.03 9.10 -20.86
C LEU A 101 12.46 10.03 -21.99
N VAL A 102 11.72 11.12 -22.24
CA VAL A 102 12.12 12.17 -23.18
C VAL A 102 13.43 12.85 -22.74
N LYS A 103 13.64 13.01 -21.43
CA LYS A 103 14.82 13.66 -20.85
C LYS A 103 15.93 12.66 -20.55
N ASP A 104 15.56 11.45 -20.16
CA ASP A 104 16.46 10.36 -19.84
C ASP A 104 15.99 9.05 -20.51
N PRO A 105 16.46 8.76 -21.74
CA PRO A 105 16.09 7.54 -22.46
C PRO A 105 16.53 6.24 -21.78
N ALA A 106 17.46 6.31 -20.83
CA ALA A 106 17.93 5.15 -20.07
C ALA A 106 17.13 4.95 -18.76
N ALA A 107 16.10 5.75 -18.51
CA ALA A 107 15.34 5.71 -17.27
C ALA A 107 14.71 4.33 -16.98
N ILE A 108 14.93 3.85 -15.77
CA ILE A 108 14.39 2.60 -15.21
C ILE A 108 13.44 2.95 -14.07
N PHE A 109 12.23 2.40 -14.13
CA PHE A 109 11.20 2.65 -13.12
C PHE A 109 11.02 1.44 -12.22
N SER A 110 10.92 1.67 -10.92
CA SER A 110 10.62 0.65 -9.91
C SER A 110 9.57 1.18 -8.93
N GLY A 111 8.83 0.27 -8.31
CA GLY A 111 8.01 0.63 -7.15
C GLY A 111 8.91 0.96 -5.96
N VAL A 112 8.58 1.99 -5.19
CA VAL A 112 9.25 2.24 -3.90
C VAL A 112 9.04 1.04 -2.96
N PRO A 113 10.08 0.58 -2.25
CA PRO A 113 9.92 -0.45 -1.24
C PRO A 113 9.29 0.15 0.02
N PHE A 114 8.27 -0.52 0.54
CA PHE A 114 7.71 -0.23 1.85
C PHE A 114 8.58 -0.88 2.92
N ILE A 115 8.85 -0.16 4.00
CA ILE A 115 9.42 -0.75 5.21
C ILE A 115 8.30 -1.27 6.13
N GLU A 116 7.15 -0.60 6.11
CA GLU A 116 5.94 -1.02 6.81
C GLU A 116 4.70 -0.54 6.05
N SER A 117 3.61 -1.30 6.16
CA SER A 117 2.28 -0.82 5.82
C SER A 117 1.26 -1.33 6.81
N LYS A 118 0.27 -0.50 7.11
CA LYS A 118 -0.78 -0.81 8.07
C LYS A 118 -2.07 -0.13 7.68
N LEU A 119 -3.16 -0.68 8.19
CA LEU A 119 -4.45 -0.02 8.11
C LEU A 119 -4.79 0.54 9.49
N GLU A 120 -4.78 1.86 9.60
CA GLU A 120 -5.01 2.57 10.85
C GLU A 120 -6.50 2.60 11.18
N LEU A 121 -6.83 2.18 12.40
CA LEU A 121 -8.18 2.23 12.95
C LEU A 121 -8.30 3.45 13.86
N THR A 122 -8.87 4.54 13.36
CA THR A 122 -9.08 5.78 14.13
C THR A 122 -10.57 6.02 14.41
N GLY A 123 -10.85 6.92 15.36
CA GLY A 123 -12.22 7.31 15.71
C GLY A 123 -13.05 6.16 16.27
N ILE A 124 -14.20 5.88 15.66
CA ILE A 124 -15.13 4.82 16.11
C ILE A 124 -14.77 3.42 15.57
N LEU A 125 -13.83 3.33 14.64
CA LEU A 125 -13.46 2.05 14.01
C LEU A 125 -12.99 0.98 15.01
N PRO A 126 -12.24 1.29 16.09
CA PRO A 126 -11.89 0.31 17.12
C PRO A 126 -13.10 -0.32 17.84
N GLU A 127 -14.27 0.34 17.87
CA GLU A 127 -15.51 -0.25 18.42
C GLU A 127 -16.23 -1.18 17.42
N LEU A 128 -15.96 -1.00 16.13
CA LEU A 128 -16.63 -1.73 15.05
C LEU A 128 -15.80 -2.92 14.54
N ILE A 129 -14.48 -2.86 14.71
CA ILE A 129 -13.52 -3.85 14.24
C ILE A 129 -12.84 -4.47 15.46
N GLU A 130 -13.07 -5.76 15.64
CA GLU A 130 -12.46 -6.56 16.71
C GLU A 130 -11.01 -6.94 16.39
N LYS A 131 -10.73 -7.29 15.13
CA LYS A 131 -9.41 -7.73 14.68
C LYS A 131 -9.10 -7.14 13.32
N ASN A 132 -7.86 -6.71 13.11
CA ASN A 132 -7.36 -6.14 11.86
C ASN A 132 -6.06 -6.83 11.44
N ASP A 133 -6.13 -7.59 10.35
CA ASP A 133 -5.03 -8.32 9.74
C ASP A 133 -4.62 -7.67 8.41
N CYS A 134 -4.43 -6.34 8.43
CA CYS A 134 -3.95 -5.51 7.31
C CYS A 134 -2.57 -4.88 7.58
N ASN A 135 -1.83 -5.42 8.54
CA ASN A 135 -0.50 -4.92 8.89
C ASN A 135 0.55 -5.83 8.26
N HIS A 136 1.32 -5.29 7.31
CA HIS A 136 2.32 -6.03 6.56
C HIS A 136 3.69 -5.40 6.76
N VAL A 137 4.67 -6.23 7.15
CA VAL A 137 6.08 -5.84 7.23
C VAL A 137 6.68 -6.07 5.85
N ALA A 138 7.27 -5.00 5.29
CA ALA A 138 7.83 -4.97 3.94
C ALA A 138 6.82 -5.24 2.80
N GLY A 139 7.11 -4.68 1.62
CA GLY A 139 6.31 -4.88 0.41
C GLY A 139 6.82 -3.99 -0.73
N LEU A 140 6.38 -4.27 -1.96
CA LEU A 140 6.68 -3.42 -3.12
C LEU A 140 5.40 -2.75 -3.63
N ILE A 141 5.54 -1.52 -4.12
CA ILE A 141 4.48 -0.88 -4.89
C ILE A 141 4.17 -1.70 -6.14
N GLY A 142 2.89 -1.96 -6.35
CA GLY A 142 2.38 -2.85 -7.40
C GLY A 142 2.05 -4.26 -6.90
N GLN A 143 2.45 -4.61 -5.68
CA GLN A 143 1.96 -5.83 -5.03
C GLN A 143 0.60 -5.59 -4.38
N GLU A 144 -0.35 -6.43 -4.74
CA GLU A 144 -1.65 -6.52 -4.11
C GLU A 144 -1.51 -6.82 -2.61
N GLN A 145 -2.17 -6.03 -1.77
CA GLN A 145 -2.17 -6.22 -0.32
C GLN A 145 -3.46 -6.91 0.10
N SER A 146 -3.36 -8.17 0.51
CA SER A 146 -4.49 -8.90 1.08
C SER A 146 -4.77 -8.42 2.50
N CYS A 147 -6.03 -8.11 2.76
CA CYS A 147 -6.49 -7.41 3.95
C CYS A 147 -7.69 -8.14 4.51
N SER A 148 -7.73 -8.36 5.82
CA SER A 148 -8.94 -8.87 6.47
C SER A 148 -9.18 -8.25 7.82
N PHE A 149 -10.45 -8.06 8.18
CA PHE A 149 -10.83 -7.66 9.52
C PHE A 149 -12.11 -8.33 9.98
N VAL A 150 -12.17 -8.57 11.29
CA VAL A 150 -13.33 -9.14 11.98
C VAL A 150 -14.14 -8.00 12.57
N LEU A 151 -15.40 -7.90 12.19
CA LEU A 151 -16.35 -6.94 12.72
C LEU A 151 -16.94 -7.44 14.04
N THR A 152 -17.11 -6.52 14.98
CA THR A 152 -17.92 -6.76 16.18
C THR A 152 -19.40 -7.00 15.80
N GLY A 153 -20.21 -7.50 16.74
CA GLY A 153 -21.66 -7.65 16.49
C GLY A 153 -22.34 -6.35 16.06
N ARG A 154 -21.90 -5.20 16.61
CA ARG A 154 -22.34 -3.86 16.23
C ARG A 154 -21.83 -3.47 14.84
N GLY A 155 -20.53 -3.66 14.56
CA GLY A 155 -19.93 -3.40 13.25
C GLY A 155 -20.61 -4.19 12.13
N ARG A 156 -20.93 -5.47 12.39
CA ARG A 156 -21.69 -6.34 11.50
C ARG A 156 -23.06 -5.75 11.15
N VAL A 157 -23.83 -5.33 12.15
CA VAL A 157 -25.17 -4.76 11.93
C VAL A 157 -25.08 -3.46 11.13
N LEU A 158 -24.10 -2.60 11.42
CA LEU A 158 -23.90 -1.37 10.67
C LEU A 158 -23.49 -1.63 9.22
N PHE A 159 -22.62 -2.61 8.96
CA PHE A 159 -22.27 -3.01 7.61
C PHE A 159 -23.48 -3.44 6.80
N LEU A 160 -24.30 -4.34 7.35
CA LEU A 160 -25.49 -4.83 6.67
C LEU A 160 -26.50 -3.70 6.40
N LYS A 161 -26.67 -2.77 7.35
CA LYS A 161 -27.50 -1.57 7.15
C LYS A 161 -26.94 -0.66 6.06
N ALA A 162 -25.62 -0.49 5.99
CA ALA A 162 -24.98 0.32 4.95
C ALA A 162 -25.16 -0.30 3.55
N LEU A 163 -25.06 -1.63 3.44
CA LEU A 163 -25.36 -2.35 2.20
C LEU A 163 -26.83 -2.17 1.77
N GLU A 164 -27.76 -2.36 2.70
CA GLU A 164 -29.20 -2.23 2.43
C GLU A 164 -29.56 -0.81 1.99
N ARG A 165 -28.98 0.19 2.64
CA ARG A 165 -29.24 1.62 2.37
C ARG A 165 -28.40 2.19 1.23
N ARG A 166 -27.47 1.40 0.66
CA ARG A 166 -26.51 1.85 -0.36
C ARG A 166 -25.72 3.08 0.07
N THR A 167 -25.22 3.06 1.30
CA THR A 167 -24.43 4.15 1.88
C THR A 167 -23.00 3.71 2.14
N LEU A 168 -22.09 4.69 2.25
CA LEU A 168 -20.73 4.44 2.72
C LEU A 168 -20.75 3.68 4.06
N PHE A 169 -20.03 2.56 4.13
CA PHE A 169 -19.90 1.82 5.38
C PHE A 169 -18.73 2.35 6.20
N LEU A 170 -17.52 2.32 5.64
CA LEU A 170 -16.35 2.87 6.33
C LEU A 170 -15.32 3.45 5.38
N THR A 171 -14.55 4.39 5.93
CA THR A 171 -13.30 4.87 5.37
C THR A 171 -12.18 4.40 6.28
N LEU A 172 -11.21 3.71 5.70
CA LEU A 172 -10.02 3.18 6.36
C LEU A 172 -8.82 4.03 5.95
N GLN A 173 -7.87 4.23 6.85
CA GLN A 173 -6.65 4.95 6.54
C GLN A 173 -5.53 3.93 6.34
N PHE A 174 -5.20 3.64 5.09
CA PHE A 174 -4.01 2.86 4.76
C PHE A 174 -2.78 3.76 4.91
N GLN A 175 -1.85 3.35 5.77
CA GLN A 175 -0.58 4.01 5.95
C GLN A 175 0.54 3.12 5.44
N TYR A 176 1.50 3.69 4.73
CA TYR A 176 2.74 3.00 4.43
C TYR A 176 3.93 3.94 4.66
N SER A 177 5.04 3.36 5.13
CA SER A 177 6.28 4.09 5.37
C SER A 177 7.38 3.61 4.44
N VAL A 178 8.24 4.54 4.05
CA VAL A 178 9.34 4.32 3.10
C VAL A 178 10.61 4.86 3.72
N GLN A 179 11.69 4.08 3.66
CA GLN A 179 13.02 4.58 3.94
C GLN A 179 13.49 5.41 2.74
N ALA A 180 13.86 6.66 3.00
CA ALA A 180 14.21 7.65 2.00
C ALA A 180 15.45 8.45 2.41
N LEU A 181 15.97 9.25 1.49
CA LEU A 181 16.96 10.28 1.75
C LEU A 181 16.39 11.67 1.43
N ILE A 182 16.90 12.67 2.13
CA ILE A 182 16.75 14.07 1.76
C ILE A 182 18.09 14.65 1.37
N ARG A 183 18.13 15.45 0.30
CA ARG A 183 19.28 16.31 0.02
C ARG A 183 19.12 17.63 0.76
N LYS A 184 20.03 17.90 1.68
CA LYS A 184 20.07 19.15 2.44
C LYS A 184 20.61 20.30 1.59
N ALA A 185 20.43 21.52 2.06
CA ALA A 185 20.91 22.73 1.38
C ALA A 185 22.44 22.77 1.20
N ASP A 186 23.20 22.06 2.05
CA ASP A 186 24.65 21.90 1.95
C ASP A 186 25.08 20.77 0.97
N GLY A 187 24.12 20.14 0.29
CA GLY A 187 24.35 19.04 -0.65
C GLY A 187 24.48 17.66 -0.01
N THR A 188 24.54 17.57 1.32
CA THR A 188 24.65 16.29 2.04
C THR A 188 23.33 15.53 2.03
N LEU A 189 23.42 14.20 2.12
CA LEU A 189 22.27 13.31 2.25
C LEU A 189 21.98 13.05 3.73
N GLY A 190 20.70 13.05 4.10
CA GLY A 190 20.24 12.64 5.43
C GLY A 190 19.13 11.60 5.32
N ASP A 191 19.15 10.63 6.22
CA ASP A 191 18.08 9.63 6.31
C ASP A 191 16.74 10.28 6.69
N GLN A 192 15.68 9.86 6.02
CA GLN A 192 14.31 10.23 6.34
C GLN A 192 13.39 9.03 6.17
N VAL A 193 12.47 8.85 7.12
CA VAL A 193 11.29 8.00 6.90
C VAL A 193 10.14 8.91 6.50
N ILE A 194 9.53 8.62 5.36
CA ILE A 194 8.28 9.28 4.95
C ILE A 194 7.12 8.32 5.17
N THR A 195 6.04 8.83 5.76
CA THR A 195 4.79 8.08 5.95
C THR A 195 3.70 8.71 5.11
N HIS A 196 3.10 7.91 4.23
CA HIS A 196 1.94 8.29 3.45
C HIS A 196 0.68 7.76 4.11
N GLY A 197 -0.35 8.59 4.22
CA GLY A 197 -1.69 8.19 4.69
C GLY A 197 -2.70 8.36 3.57
N ILE A 198 -3.42 7.29 3.25
CA ILE A 198 -4.35 7.23 2.13
C ILE A 198 -5.68 6.65 2.58
N ALA A 199 -6.77 7.30 2.17
CA ALA A 199 -8.12 6.82 2.47
C ALA A 199 -8.55 5.69 1.52
N VAL A 200 -8.89 4.54 2.08
CA VAL A 200 -9.59 3.42 1.41
C VAL A 200 -11.06 3.48 1.80
N ARG A 201 -11.96 3.58 0.82
CA ARG A 201 -13.41 3.65 1.07
C ARG A 201 -14.08 2.33 0.73
N ILE A 202 -14.95 1.86 1.62
CA ILE A 202 -15.83 0.71 1.40
C ILE A 202 -17.25 1.22 1.27
N ASP A 203 -17.70 1.31 0.02
CA ASP A 203 -19.00 1.85 -0.33
C ASP A 203 -20.07 0.74 -0.41
N GLY A 204 -21.13 0.88 0.38
CA GLY A 204 -22.28 -0.01 0.32
C GLY A 204 -23.01 0.03 -1.01
N ASP A 205 -23.04 1.18 -1.72
CA ASP A 205 -23.64 1.26 -3.06
C ASP A 205 -22.88 0.38 -4.04
N GLN A 206 -21.54 0.49 -4.07
CA GLN A 206 -20.70 -0.33 -4.96
C GLN A 206 -20.87 -1.82 -4.65
N LEU A 207 -20.82 -2.21 -3.37
CA LEU A 207 -20.91 -3.60 -2.97
C LEU A 207 -22.31 -4.21 -3.16
N SER A 208 -23.36 -3.39 -3.05
CA SER A 208 -24.75 -3.86 -3.26
C SER A 208 -24.98 -4.41 -4.68
N LYS A 209 -24.16 -4.01 -5.66
CA LYS A 209 -24.18 -4.50 -7.05
C LYS A 209 -23.63 -5.93 -7.18
N TYR A 210 -22.98 -6.45 -6.15
CA TYR A 210 -22.33 -7.77 -6.15
C TYR A 210 -22.81 -8.63 -4.97
N PRO A 211 -24.10 -9.02 -4.92
CA PRO A 211 -24.66 -9.75 -3.77
C PRO A 211 -23.99 -11.11 -3.52
N HIS A 212 -23.39 -11.73 -4.54
CA HIS A 212 -22.65 -12.99 -4.42
C HIS A 212 -21.36 -12.86 -3.59
N LEU A 213 -20.86 -11.64 -3.36
CA LEU A 213 -19.72 -11.36 -2.48
C LEU A 213 -20.12 -11.32 -0.99
N ILE A 214 -21.42 -11.38 -0.68
CA ILE A 214 -21.99 -11.27 0.67
C ILE A 214 -22.58 -12.61 1.08
N ARG A 215 -21.87 -13.36 1.95
CA ARG A 215 -22.30 -14.68 2.43
C ARG A 215 -22.75 -14.60 3.89
N ARG A 216 -23.97 -15.05 4.16
CA ARG A 216 -24.53 -15.14 5.52
C ARG A 216 -24.71 -16.61 5.87
N LEU A 217 -23.96 -17.10 6.86
CA LEU A 217 -24.04 -18.48 7.36
C LEU A 217 -24.86 -18.57 8.66
#